data_AF-A0A9E5MZN6-F1
#
_entry.id   AF-A0A9E5MZN6-F1
#
_cell.length_a   1.000
_cell.length_b   1.000
_cell.length_c   1.000
_cell.angle_alpha   90.00
_cell.angle_beta   90.00
_cell.angle_gamma   90.00
#
_symmetry.space_group_name_H-M   'P 1'
#
loop_
_entity.id
_entity.type
_entity.pdbx_description
1 polymer ?
#
loop_
_entity_poly.entity_id
_entity_poly.type
_entity_poly.pdbx_seq_one_letter_code
_entity_poly.pdbx_strand_id
1 'polypeptide(L)'
;MSTSVGVLRTLHQLHCELAERQDRLQRGPQRIKAAQSNVANLEKAYSEQHEKTTAARVAADQKQLQLKTGETKILELRNKLNSCNTNREYQALLQQIAADEMANSVLEDEILEALEK
;
A
#
# COMPACT_ATOMS: atom_id res chain seq x y z
N MET A 1 -34.54 43.30 -51.95
CA MET A 1 -33.65 43.61 -50.82
C MET A 1 -34.05 42.91 -49.51
N SER A 2 -35.33 42.71 -49.19
CA SER A 2 -35.79 42.04 -47.94
C SER A 2 -35.51 40.52 -47.88
N THR A 3 -35.60 39.82 -49.01
CA THR A 3 -35.42 38.35 -49.08
C THR A 3 -34.00 37.89 -48.77
N SER A 4 -32.97 38.63 -49.17
CA SER A 4 -31.57 38.28 -48.92
C SER A 4 -31.19 38.41 -47.43
N VAL A 5 -31.72 39.42 -46.73
CA VAL A 5 -31.52 39.59 -45.28
C VAL A 5 -32.22 38.48 -44.48
N GLY A 6 -33.41 38.06 -44.92
CA GLY A 6 -34.13 36.93 -44.31
C GLY A 6 -33.35 35.61 -44.43
N VAL A 7 -32.79 35.33 -45.61
CA VAL A 7 -31.96 34.13 -45.87
C VAL A 7 -30.65 34.14 -45.07
N LEU A 8 -30.00 35.30 -44.95
CA LEU A 8 -28.79 35.42 -44.13
C LEU A 8 -29.08 35.19 -42.64
N ARG A 9 -30.23 35.66 -42.15
CA ARG A 9 -30.65 35.42 -40.76
C ARG A 9 -30.91 33.94 -40.48
N THR A 10 -31.62 33.25 -41.38
CA THR A 10 -31.89 31.80 -41.21
C THR A 10 -30.61 30.98 -41.30
N LEU A 11 -29.70 31.31 -42.23
CA LEU A 11 -28.39 30.67 -42.31
C LEU A 11 -27.57 30.86 -41.03
N HIS A 12 -27.52 32.08 -40.50
CA HIS A 12 -26.82 32.36 -39.24
C HIS A 12 -27.41 31.57 -38.07
N GLN A 13 -28.73 31.51 -37.97
CA GLN A 13 -29.41 30.73 -36.94
C GLN A 13 -29.09 29.24 -37.04
N LEU A 14 -29.14 28.66 -38.25
CA LEU A 14 -28.76 27.27 -38.48
C LEU A 14 -27.30 26.99 -38.11
N HIS A 15 -26.38 27.92 -38.38
CA HIS A 15 -24.98 27.77 -37.96
C HIS A 15 -24.83 27.78 -36.44
N CYS A 16 -25.53 28.66 -35.73
CA CYS A 16 -25.52 28.70 -34.26
C CYS A 16 -26.10 27.40 -33.66
N GLU A 17 -27.22 26.92 -34.21
CA GLU A 17 -27.85 25.67 -33.77
C GLU A 17 -26.95 24.45 -34.03
N LEU A 18 -26.28 24.41 -35.19
CA LEU A 18 -25.33 23.34 -35.54
C LEU A 18 -24.14 23.34 -34.58
N ALA A 19 -23.55 24.52 -34.30
CA ALA A 19 -22.44 24.65 -33.36
C ALA A 19 -22.84 24.17 -31.95
N GLU A 20 -24.02 24.54 -31.47
CA GLU A 20 -24.52 24.13 -30.15
C GLU A 20 -24.78 22.61 -30.09
N ARG A 21 -25.27 22.00 -31.17
CA ARG A 21 -25.44 20.53 -31.25
C ARG A 21 -24.09 19.81 -31.30
N GLN A 22 -23.12 20.32 -32.05
CA GLN A 22 -21.77 19.77 -32.09
C GLN A 22 -21.08 19.84 -30.74
N ASP A 23 -21.15 20.96 -30.03
CA ASP A 23 -20.58 21.11 -28.70
C ASP A 23 -21.22 20.11 -27.71
N ARG A 24 -22.56 20.00 -27.71
CA ARG A 24 -23.27 18.99 -26.89
C ARG A 24 -22.83 17.56 -27.21
N LEU A 25 -22.63 17.24 -28.49
CA LEU A 25 -22.18 15.91 -28.92
C LEU A 25 -20.74 15.63 -28.49
N GLN A 26 -19.86 16.62 -28.49
CA GLN A 26 -18.46 16.48 -28.08
C GLN A 26 -18.28 16.35 -26.55
N ARG A 27 -19.16 16.99 -25.76
CA ARG A 27 -19.09 16.93 -24.28
C ARG A 27 -19.19 15.51 -23.73
N GLY A 28 -20.04 14.66 -24.31
CA GLY A 28 -20.22 13.26 -23.84
C GLY A 28 -18.93 12.45 -23.89
N PRO A 29 -18.31 12.27 -25.07
CA PRO A 29 -17.03 11.59 -25.23
C PRO A 29 -15.91 12.19 -24.39
N GLN A 30 -15.83 13.52 -24.28
CA GLN A 30 -14.82 14.18 -23.44
C GLN A 30 -14.97 13.82 -21.96
N ARG A 31 -16.22 13.83 -21.44
CA ARG A 31 -16.51 13.44 -20.06
C ARG A 31 -16.20 11.97 -19.81
N ILE A 32 -16.54 11.09 -20.75
CA ILE A 32 -16.23 9.66 -20.66
C ILE A 32 -14.72 9.45 -20.64
N LYS A 33 -13.97 10.11 -21.53
CA LYS A 33 -12.50 10.00 -21.59
C LYS A 33 -11.85 10.49 -20.29
N ALA A 34 -12.32 11.60 -19.74
CA ALA A 34 -11.84 12.11 -18.46
C ALA A 34 -12.14 11.14 -17.31
N ALA A 35 -13.35 10.58 -17.26
CA ALA A 35 -13.73 9.58 -16.26
C ALA A 35 -12.90 8.30 -16.38
N GLN A 36 -12.69 7.79 -17.60
CA GLN A 36 -11.84 6.62 -17.86
C GLN A 36 -10.41 6.85 -17.41
N SER A 37 -9.83 8.02 -17.71
CA SER A 37 -8.49 8.36 -17.24
C SER A 37 -8.43 8.42 -15.72
N ASN A 38 -9.47 8.94 -15.06
CA ASN A 38 -9.52 9.01 -13.61
C ASN A 38 -9.61 7.61 -12.99
N VAL A 39 -10.46 6.74 -13.54
CA VAL A 39 -10.58 5.34 -13.11
C VAL A 39 -9.24 4.62 -13.26
N ALA A 40 -8.57 4.73 -14.41
CA ALA A 40 -7.26 4.11 -14.62
C ALA A 40 -6.20 4.61 -13.62
N ASN A 41 -6.21 5.90 -13.28
CA ASN A 41 -5.30 6.46 -12.27
C ASN A 41 -5.60 5.92 -10.86
N LEU A 42 -6.89 5.79 -10.51
CA LEU A 42 -7.31 5.25 -9.22
C LEU A 42 -7.00 3.75 -9.11
N GLU A 43 -7.22 2.98 -10.18
CA GLU A 43 -6.87 1.56 -10.24
C GLU A 43 -5.36 1.36 -10.05
N LYS A 44 -4.54 2.19 -10.69
CA LYS A 44 -3.09 2.16 -10.51
C LYS A 44 -2.67 2.53 -9.09
N ALA A 45 -3.26 3.59 -8.51
CA ALA A 45 -2.97 3.97 -7.13
C ALA A 45 -3.40 2.87 -6.14
N TYR A 46 -4.53 2.22 -6.40
CA TYR A 46 -5.00 1.09 -5.61
C TYR A 46 -4.05 -0.11 -5.70
N SER A 47 -3.62 -0.49 -6.91
CA SER A 47 -2.69 -1.62 -7.07
C SER A 47 -1.36 -1.36 -6.37
N GLU A 48 -0.81 -0.15 -6.52
CA GLU A 48 0.44 0.25 -5.87
C GLU A 48 0.32 0.20 -4.33
N GLN A 49 -0.79 0.67 -3.76
CA GLN A 49 -0.98 0.60 -2.31
C GLN A 49 -1.25 -0.82 -1.83
N HIS A 50 -2.00 -1.61 -2.60
CA HIS A 50 -2.26 -3.00 -2.27
C HIS A 50 -0.97 -3.84 -2.24
N GLU A 51 -0.08 -3.63 -3.21
CA GLU A 51 1.24 -4.26 -3.24
C GLU A 51 2.09 -3.85 -2.04
N LYS A 52 2.10 -2.56 -1.68
CA LYS A 52 2.82 -2.05 -0.49
C LYS A 52 2.31 -2.67 0.81
N THR A 53 1.00 -2.69 1.03
CA THR A 53 0.40 -3.31 2.21
C THR A 53 0.70 -4.81 2.28
N THR A 54 0.63 -5.50 1.14
CA THR A 54 0.95 -6.92 1.07
C THR A 54 2.42 -7.18 1.39
N ALA A 55 3.34 -6.37 0.86
CA ALA A 55 4.76 -6.48 1.14
C ALA A 55 5.08 -6.18 2.62
N ALA A 56 4.48 -5.14 3.20
CA ALA A 56 4.63 -4.80 4.61
C ALA A 56 4.14 -5.94 5.52
N ARG A 57 2.99 -6.52 5.20
CA ARG A 57 2.45 -7.68 5.93
C ARG A 57 3.38 -8.90 5.87
N VAL A 58 3.88 -9.23 4.68
CA VAL A 58 4.82 -10.35 4.52
C VAL A 58 6.10 -10.11 5.31
N ALA A 59 6.64 -8.89 5.32
CA ALA A 59 7.82 -8.54 6.10
C ALA A 59 7.57 -8.65 7.61
N ALA A 60 6.41 -8.20 8.09
CA ALA A 60 6.01 -8.34 9.49
C ALA A 60 5.85 -9.82 9.89
N ASP A 61 5.17 -10.63 9.06
CA ASP A 61 4.98 -12.07 9.31
C ASP A 61 6.32 -12.82 9.37
N GLN A 62 7.27 -12.46 8.50
CA GLN A 62 8.63 -13.02 8.54
C GLN A 62 9.36 -12.71 9.84
N LYS A 63 9.30 -11.46 10.31
CA LYS A 63 9.91 -11.05 11.58
C LYS A 63 9.23 -11.72 12.79
N GLN A 64 7.91 -11.87 12.77
CA GLN A 64 7.19 -12.61 13.82
C GLN A 64 7.63 -14.08 13.89
N LEU A 65 7.88 -14.73 12.75
CA LEU A 65 8.41 -16.08 12.72
C LEU A 65 9.82 -16.15 13.32
N GLN A 66 10.66 -15.16 13.04
CA GLN A 66 12.01 -15.07 13.63
C GLN A 66 11.94 -14.89 15.15
N LEU A 67 11.07 -13.99 15.64
CA LEU A 67 10.84 -13.76 17.06
C LEU A 67 10.44 -15.06 17.77
N LYS A 68 9.44 -15.77 17.23
CA LYS A 68 8.98 -17.04 17.78
C LYS A 68 10.08 -18.11 17.82
N THR A 69 10.95 -18.10 16.82
CA THR A 69 12.12 -18.99 16.78
C THR A 69 13.12 -18.65 17.89
N GLY A 70 13.38 -17.35 18.10
CA GLY A 70 14.21 -16.83 19.19
C GLY A 70 13.65 -17.18 20.57
N GLU A 71 12.36 -16.97 20.80
CA GLU A 71 11.67 -17.36 22.03
C GLU A 71 11.80 -18.87 22.33
N THR A 72 11.63 -19.70 21.30
CA THR A 72 11.79 -21.15 21.43
C THR A 72 13.22 -21.51 21.84
N LYS A 73 14.23 -20.89 21.21
CA LYS A 73 15.64 -21.06 21.56
C LYS A 73 15.93 -20.63 23.00
N ILE A 74 15.35 -19.51 23.46
CA ILE A 74 15.49 -19.06 24.86
C ILE A 74 14.91 -20.10 25.82
N LEU A 75 13.74 -20.66 25.53
CA LEU A 75 13.15 -21.74 26.34
C LEU A 75 14.06 -22.98 26.40
N GLU A 76 14.67 -23.37 25.28
CA GLU A 76 15.63 -24.47 25.24
C GLU A 76 16.89 -24.17 26.07
N LEU A 77 17.43 -22.94 26.00
CA LEU A 77 18.58 -22.52 26.79
C LEU A 77 18.26 -22.51 28.28
N ARG A 78 17.06 -22.06 28.68
CA ARG A 78 16.58 -22.12 30.07
C ARG A 78 16.47 -23.56 30.58
N ASN A 79 15.99 -24.48 29.74
CA ASN A 79 15.96 -25.90 30.09
C ASN A 79 17.36 -26.49 30.25
N LYS A 80 18.31 -26.13 29.37
CA LYS A 80 19.73 -26.53 29.50
C LYS A 80 20.36 -25.96 30.77
N LEU A 81 20.05 -24.72 31.11
CA LEU A 81 20.56 -24.04 32.30
C LEU A 81 20.18 -24.79 33.59
N ASN A 82 18.98 -25.38 33.64
CA ASN A 82 18.53 -26.21 34.77
C ASN A 82 19.27 -27.55 34.88
N SER A 83 19.89 -28.06 33.81
CA SER A 83 20.62 -29.33 33.79
C SER A 83 22.15 -29.17 33.76
N CYS A 84 22.65 -27.95 33.94
CA CYS A 84 24.08 -27.66 33.95
C CYS A 84 24.76 -28.15 35.24
N ASN A 85 25.93 -28.77 35.08
CA ASN A 85 26.71 -29.30 36.21
C ASN A 85 27.86 -28.38 36.63
N THR A 86 28.17 -27.34 35.85
CA THR A 86 29.27 -26.42 36.14
C THR A 86 28.81 -24.97 36.20
N ASN A 87 29.37 -24.22 37.15
CA ASN A 87 29.07 -22.78 37.30
C ASN A 87 29.52 -21.99 36.06
N ARG A 88 30.61 -22.41 35.39
CA ARG A 88 31.07 -21.74 34.17
C ARG A 88 30.06 -21.84 33.03
N GLU A 89 29.49 -23.03 32.80
CA GLU A 89 28.45 -23.23 31.79
C GLU A 89 27.17 -22.47 32.15
N TYR A 90 26.80 -22.47 33.44
CA TYR A 90 25.65 -21.72 33.93
C TYR A 90 25.76 -20.22 33.62
N GLN A 91 26.90 -19.60 33.93
CA GLN A 91 27.15 -18.18 33.62
C GLN A 91 27.16 -17.90 32.11
N ALA A 92 27.73 -18.80 31.30
CA ALA A 92 27.74 -18.66 29.85
C ALA A 92 26.32 -18.71 29.26
N LEU A 93 25.48 -19.62 29.74
CA LEU A 93 24.08 -19.72 29.31
C LEU A 93 23.25 -18.50 29.75
N LEU A 94 23.49 -17.97 30.95
CA LEU A 94 22.83 -16.73 31.39
C LEU A 94 23.16 -15.56 30.46
N GLN A 95 24.43 -15.39 30.09
CA GLN A 95 24.85 -14.34 29.17
C GLN A 95 24.22 -14.53 27.78
N GLN A 96 24.16 -15.78 27.31
CA GLN A 96 23.54 -16.09 26.03
C GLN A 96 22.04 -15.80 26.02
N ILE A 97 21.32 -16.18 27.08
CA ILE A 97 19.89 -15.89 27.24
C ILE A 97 19.66 -14.37 27.26
N ALA A 98 20.44 -13.63 28.03
CA ALA A 98 20.31 -12.17 28.09
C ALA A 98 20.56 -11.49 26.73
N ALA A 99 21.54 -11.99 25.96
CA ALA A 99 21.80 -11.50 24.62
C ALA A 99 20.65 -11.82 23.64
N ASP A 100 20.13 -13.05 23.67
CA ASP A 100 19.02 -13.48 22.83
C ASP A 100 17.71 -12.73 23.20
N GLU A 101 17.46 -12.45 24.49
CA GLU A 101 16.32 -11.64 24.97
C GLU A 101 16.41 -10.19 24.48
N MET A 102 17.59 -9.57 24.52
CA MET A 102 17.81 -8.23 23.98
C MET A 102 17.61 -8.19 22.47
N ALA A 103 18.09 -9.21 21.74
CA ALA A 103 17.86 -9.31 20.30
C ALA A 103 16.36 -9.46 19.96
N ASN A 104 15.62 -10.25 20.74
CA ASN A 104 14.17 -10.37 20.58
C ASN A 104 13.43 -9.04 20.84
N SER A 105 13.82 -8.27 21.85
CA SER A 105 13.23 -6.95 22.12
C SER A 105 13.43 -5.98 20.94
N VAL A 106 14.59 -6.00 20.28
CA VAL A 106 14.81 -5.21 19.07
C VAL A 106 13.92 -5.68 17.92
N LEU A 107 13.77 -7.00 17.76
CA LEU A 107 12.86 -7.58 16.76
C LEU A 107 11.39 -7.20 17.02
N GLU A 108 10.95 -7.12 18.27
CA GLU A 108 9.61 -6.69 18.64
C GLU A 108 9.32 -5.24 18.22
N ASP A 109 10.25 -4.32 18.51
CA ASP A 109 10.16 -2.91 18.08
C ASP A 109 10.13 -2.81 16.55
N GLU A 110 10.98 -3.59 15.88
CA GLU A 110 11.05 -3.68 14.44
C GLU A 110 9.80 -4.28 13.77
N ILE A 111 9.05 -5.13 14.47
CA ILE A 111 7.76 -5.67 14.02
C ILE A 111 6.68 -4.61 14.17
N LEU A 112 6.65 -3.91 15.31
CA LEU A 112 5.71 -2.81 15.54
C LEU A 112 5.88 -1.72 14.47
N GLU A 113 7.12 -1.30 14.20
CA GLU A 113 7.39 -0.30 13.15
C GLU A 113 6.96 -0.79 11.75
N ALA A 114 7.04 -2.10 11.48
CA ALA A 114 6.60 -2.68 10.21
C ALA A 114 5.06 -2.74 10.08
N LEU A 115 4.33 -2.81 11.20
CA LEU A 115 2.86 -2.84 11.23
C LEU A 115 2.23 -1.45 11.25
N GLU A 116 2.95 -0.42 11.69
CA GLU A 116 2.47 0.97 11.72
C GLU A 116 2.58 1.69 10.36
N LYS A 117 3.30 1.12 9.39
CA LYS A 117 3.54 1.67 8.04
C LYS A 117 2.52 1.16 7.00
#